data_AF-A0A954WXU6-F1
#
_entry.id   AF-A0A954WXU6-F1
#
_cell.length_a   1.000
_cell.length_b   1.000
_cell.length_c   1.000
_cell.angle_alpha   90.00
_cell.angle_beta   90.00
_cell.angle_gamma   90.00
#
_symmetry.space_group_name_H-M   'P 1'
#
loop_
_entity.id
_entity.type
_entity.pdbx_description
1 polymer ?
#
loop_
_entity_poly.entity_id
_entity_poly.type
_entity_poly.pdbx_seq_one_letter_code
_entity_poly.pdbx_strand_id
1 'polypeptide(L)'
;VSISHNGYIKRTPTSVYRAQRRGGKGLKGAKTEDEDPIEHVFVASTHAYLLFFTNMGKVYWQKVYDLPQGSRDSRGRAVVNLLNLDPGEKIADCRAVRDFDLPSHFLMMATKSGLVKKTPLEAYSRPKKGGIIAIKLREDDELVDVVVTKPGDEVILSTASGMAIRFNESDARSMGRNTSGVKGINLGKSDQLVGMVVADPESTLLTATENGYGKRTNFGPNSAADGDDDTGEDETSSSARYRTQRRGGKGVRDIKTTARNGKVIGICRIDDDDEIMMMTSRGKLQRIRAADIGVIGRNTQGVRIMSLDEGDTLTAVVRVPKEEGDDDGEDGLPSDDAPKSEDSPSPESDSPESAAAETADDEPDAENESGDNDA
;
A
#
# COMPACT_ATOMS: atom_id res chain seq x y z
N VAL A 1 0.14 -4.82 9.81
CA VAL A 1 0.19 -6.18 9.22
C VAL A 1 0.87 -6.05 7.87
N SER A 2 1.69 -7.02 7.48
CA SER A 2 2.35 -7.06 6.18
C SER A 2 2.14 -8.41 5.50
N ILE A 3 1.84 -8.39 4.20
CA ILE A 3 1.76 -9.57 3.32
C ILE A 3 2.81 -9.39 2.23
N SER A 4 3.70 -10.36 2.08
CA SER A 4 4.72 -10.35 1.04
C SER A 4 4.21 -10.84 -0.30
N HIS A 5 4.99 -10.61 -1.36
CA HIS A 5 4.65 -11.02 -2.71
C HIS A 5 4.54 -12.54 -2.87
N ASN A 6 5.42 -13.29 -2.20
CA ASN A 6 5.29 -14.75 -2.15
C ASN A 6 4.19 -15.24 -1.20
N GLY A 7 3.34 -14.34 -0.70
CA GLY A 7 2.17 -14.67 0.10
C GLY A 7 2.48 -15.05 1.54
N TYR A 8 3.53 -14.48 2.14
CA TYR A 8 3.79 -14.64 3.58
C TYR A 8 3.19 -13.48 4.37
N ILE A 9 2.41 -13.79 5.41
CA ILE A 9 1.77 -12.80 6.28
C ILE A 9 2.41 -12.79 7.67
N LYS A 10 2.51 -11.58 8.24
CA LYS A 10 2.89 -11.36 9.63
C LYS A 10 2.26 -10.10 10.22
N ARG A 11 2.24 -10.03 11.54
CA ARG A 11 1.99 -8.79 12.28
C ARG A 11 3.26 -8.35 13.01
N THR A 12 3.47 -7.04 13.03
CA THR A 12 4.55 -6.39 13.77
C THR A 12 3.90 -5.26 14.57
N PRO A 13 4.22 -5.09 15.87
CA PRO A 13 3.74 -3.95 16.64
C PRO A 13 4.16 -2.64 15.99
N THR A 14 3.29 -1.63 16.02
CA THR A 14 3.58 -0.30 15.46
C THR A 14 4.77 0.37 16.15
N SER A 15 4.97 0.12 17.44
CA SER A 15 6.13 0.60 18.21
C SER A 15 7.48 0.13 17.68
N VAL A 16 7.52 -1.03 17.00
CA VAL A 16 8.74 -1.59 16.39
C VAL A 16 8.98 -1.01 14.99
N TYR A 17 7.95 -0.44 14.36
CA TYR A 17 8.06 0.22 13.06
C TYR A 17 8.52 1.69 13.15
N ARG A 18 8.28 2.35 14.31
CA ARG A 18 8.72 3.74 14.57
C ARG A 18 10.16 3.97 14.14
N ALA A 19 10.34 4.88 13.18
CA ALA A 19 11.64 5.21 12.62
C ALA A 19 12.60 5.81 13.64
N GLN A 20 13.87 5.40 13.50
CA GLN A 20 15.03 6.04 14.08
C GLN A 20 15.13 7.49 13.57
N ARG A 21 15.49 8.43 14.46
CA ARG A 21 15.64 9.87 14.17
C ARG A 21 16.48 10.13 12.90
N ARG A 22 16.12 11.21 12.18
CA ARG A 22 16.92 11.78 11.07
C ARG A 22 18.41 11.84 11.44
N GLY A 23 19.27 11.23 10.61
CA GLY A 23 20.73 11.22 10.80
C GLY A 23 21.38 9.84 10.68
N GLY A 24 20.61 8.75 10.66
CA GLY A 24 21.14 7.42 10.34
C GLY A 24 21.51 7.33 8.86
N LYS A 25 22.77 6.95 8.56
CA LYS A 25 23.23 6.60 7.21
C LYS A 25 22.14 5.76 6.52
N GLY A 26 21.60 6.27 5.41
CA GLY A 26 20.63 5.55 4.59
C GLY A 26 21.08 4.11 4.42
N LEU A 27 20.17 3.16 4.69
CA LEU A 27 20.49 1.74 4.57
C LEU A 27 21.14 1.52 3.22
N LYS A 28 22.42 1.09 3.24
CA LYS A 28 23.09 0.53 2.09
C LYS A 28 22.23 -0.63 1.59
N GLY A 29 21.41 -0.40 0.58
CA GLY A 29 20.78 -1.46 -0.19
C GLY A 29 21.85 -2.13 -1.02
N ALA A 30 22.50 -3.15 -0.47
CA ALA A 30 23.40 -4.01 -1.21
C ALA A 30 23.13 -5.48 -0.84
N LYS A 31 22.59 -6.17 -1.86
CA LYS A 31 22.39 -7.62 -2.02
C LYS A 31 21.27 -8.23 -1.18
N THR A 32 20.25 -8.81 -1.81
CA THR A 32 20.17 -10.27 -2.08
C THR A 32 19.08 -10.52 -3.13
N GLU A 33 19.30 -11.46 -4.06
CA GLU A 33 18.30 -11.96 -5.02
C GLU A 33 17.11 -12.71 -4.33
N ASP A 34 17.08 -12.74 -3.00
CA ASP A 34 16.11 -13.44 -2.13
C ASP A 34 15.19 -12.50 -1.30
N GLU A 35 15.15 -11.20 -1.60
CA GLU A 35 14.22 -10.29 -0.91
C GLU A 35 12.79 -10.50 -1.41
N ASP A 36 11.90 -10.93 -0.51
CA ASP A 36 10.45 -11.04 -0.77
C ASP A 36 9.75 -9.74 -0.32
N PRO A 37 9.49 -8.82 -1.27
CA PRO A 37 8.91 -7.52 -0.97
C PRO A 37 7.51 -7.61 -0.38
N ILE A 38 7.13 -6.56 0.33
CA ILE A 38 5.80 -6.47 0.91
C ILE A 38 4.81 -5.99 -0.17
N GLU A 39 3.81 -6.81 -0.48
CA GLU A 39 2.73 -6.52 -1.43
C GLU A 39 1.55 -5.79 -0.77
N HIS A 40 1.27 -6.06 0.51
CA HIS A 40 0.26 -5.32 1.26
C HIS A 40 0.79 -4.89 2.63
N VAL A 41 0.68 -3.61 2.94
CA VAL A 41 0.90 -3.06 4.29
C VAL A 41 -0.34 -2.30 4.71
N PHE A 42 -0.83 -2.59 5.92
CA PHE A 42 -1.90 -1.79 6.52
C PHE A 42 -1.82 -1.83 8.04
N VAL A 43 -2.30 -0.74 8.65
CA VAL A 43 -2.46 -0.63 10.09
C VAL A 43 -3.82 -1.23 10.46
N ALA A 44 -3.83 -2.09 11.48
CA ALA A 44 -5.05 -2.72 11.97
C ALA A 44 -4.93 -3.01 13.46
N SER A 45 -6.06 -2.90 14.17
CA SER A 45 -6.17 -3.35 15.56
C SER A 45 -5.99 -4.87 15.65
N THR A 46 -5.38 -5.35 16.73
CA THR A 46 -5.22 -6.79 17.00
C THR A 46 -6.55 -7.54 17.06
N HIS A 47 -7.63 -6.87 17.45
CA HIS A 47 -8.97 -7.45 17.55
C HIS A 47 -9.79 -7.33 16.27
N ALA A 48 -9.28 -6.66 15.23
CA ALA A 48 -9.94 -6.61 13.93
C ALA A 48 -9.84 -7.96 13.22
N TYR A 49 -10.80 -8.20 12.33
CA TYR A 49 -10.72 -9.27 11.34
C TYR A 49 -10.02 -8.76 10.08
N LEU A 50 -9.20 -9.62 9.49
CA LEU A 50 -8.77 -9.50 8.12
C LEU A 50 -9.63 -10.39 7.25
N LEU A 51 -10.31 -9.77 6.30
CA LEU A 51 -11.03 -10.44 5.24
C LEU A 51 -10.08 -10.67 4.08
N PHE A 52 -9.87 -11.93 3.70
CA PHE A 52 -9.09 -12.30 2.52
C PHE A 52 -10.04 -12.69 1.42
N PHE A 53 -10.08 -11.89 0.37
CA PHE A 53 -10.87 -12.16 -0.82
C PHE A 53 -9.99 -12.84 -1.85
N THR A 54 -10.53 -13.87 -2.49
CA THR A 54 -9.78 -14.69 -3.45
C THR A 54 -10.17 -14.38 -4.89
N ASN A 55 -9.28 -14.68 -5.83
CA ASN A 55 -9.55 -14.56 -7.27
C ASN A 55 -10.79 -15.37 -7.71
N MET A 56 -11.13 -16.45 -6.98
CA MET A 56 -12.31 -17.29 -7.18
C MET A 56 -13.59 -16.75 -6.51
N GLY A 57 -13.54 -15.56 -5.91
CA GLY A 57 -14.72 -14.88 -5.36
C GLY A 57 -15.18 -15.43 -4.01
N LYS A 58 -14.29 -16.07 -3.24
CA LYS A 58 -14.54 -16.41 -1.84
C LYS A 58 -13.96 -15.37 -0.89
N VAL A 59 -14.41 -15.41 0.35
CA VAL A 59 -13.82 -14.66 1.45
C VAL A 59 -13.55 -15.56 2.65
N TYR A 60 -12.40 -15.33 3.26
CA TYR A 60 -11.93 -15.97 4.49
C TYR A 60 -11.64 -14.91 5.55
N TRP A 61 -11.58 -15.32 6.81
CA TRP A 61 -11.34 -14.43 7.94
C TRP A 61 -10.15 -14.91 8.74
N GLN A 62 -9.31 -13.97 9.16
CA GLN A 62 -8.33 -14.21 10.22
C GLN A 62 -8.37 -13.03 11.18
N LYS A 63 -8.44 -13.30 12.49
CA LYS A 63 -8.23 -12.21 13.45
C LYS A 63 -6.77 -11.80 13.44
N VAL A 64 -6.52 -10.50 13.54
CA VAL A 64 -5.15 -9.98 13.47
C VAL A 64 -4.26 -10.62 14.54
N TYR A 65 -4.74 -10.80 15.77
CA TYR A 65 -3.92 -11.42 16.83
C TYR A 65 -3.49 -12.87 16.54
N ASP A 66 -4.26 -13.62 15.73
CA ASP A 66 -3.95 -15.00 15.35
C ASP A 66 -2.88 -15.09 14.25
N LEU A 67 -2.48 -13.94 13.66
CA LEU A 67 -1.36 -13.88 12.74
C LEU A 67 -0.04 -14.06 13.50
N PRO A 68 0.97 -14.68 12.85
CA PRO A 68 2.29 -14.80 13.45
C PRO A 68 2.86 -13.40 13.74
N GLN A 69 3.22 -13.19 15.00
CA GLN A 69 3.96 -12.00 15.40
C GLN A 69 5.44 -12.21 15.06
N GLY A 70 6.05 -11.22 14.41
CA GLY A 70 7.45 -11.29 14.03
C GLY A 70 8.10 -9.92 13.91
N SER A 71 9.43 -9.93 13.94
CA SER A 71 10.26 -8.77 13.65
C SER A 71 10.11 -8.31 12.20
N ARG A 72 10.64 -7.11 11.89
CA ARG A 72 10.53 -6.51 10.55
C ARG A 72 11.21 -7.35 9.47
N ASP A 73 12.24 -8.10 9.82
CA ASP A 73 13.05 -8.98 8.98
C ASP A 73 12.54 -10.43 8.89
N SER A 74 11.60 -10.85 9.75
CA SER A 74 11.09 -12.24 9.70
C SER A 74 10.18 -12.48 8.50
N ARG A 75 10.18 -13.68 7.90
CA ARG A 75 9.33 -13.98 6.73
C ARG A 75 7.84 -14.05 7.06
N GLY A 76 7.46 -14.52 8.25
CA GLY A 76 6.06 -14.77 8.61
C GLY A 76 5.60 -16.17 8.22
N ARG A 77 4.28 -16.36 8.01
CA ARG A 77 3.68 -17.66 7.63
C ARG A 77 3.00 -17.54 6.27
N ALA A 78 3.14 -18.56 5.43
CA ALA A 78 2.44 -18.61 4.15
C ALA A 78 0.90 -18.55 4.35
N VAL A 79 0.24 -17.61 3.68
CA VAL A 79 -1.20 -17.36 3.83
C VAL A 79 -2.02 -18.56 3.39
N VAL A 80 -1.59 -19.27 2.34
CA VAL A 80 -2.22 -20.51 1.86
C VAL A 80 -2.40 -21.54 2.99
N ASN A 81 -1.40 -21.67 3.87
CA ASN A 81 -1.39 -22.61 5.00
C ASN A 81 -2.19 -22.11 6.21
N LEU A 82 -2.58 -20.84 6.21
CA LEU A 82 -3.37 -20.22 7.26
C LEU A 82 -4.86 -20.27 6.90
N LEU A 83 -5.21 -20.07 5.63
CA LEU A 83 -6.60 -20.04 5.15
C LEU A 83 -7.11 -21.39 4.61
N ASN A 84 -6.23 -22.35 4.30
CA ASN A 84 -6.57 -23.61 3.62
C ASN A 84 -7.28 -23.34 2.28
N LEU A 85 -6.61 -22.60 1.39
CA LEU A 85 -7.14 -22.26 0.07
C LEU A 85 -7.23 -23.49 -0.84
N ASP A 86 -8.18 -23.49 -1.76
CA ASP A 86 -8.29 -24.56 -2.76
C ASP A 86 -7.14 -24.49 -3.79
N PRO A 87 -6.82 -25.59 -4.51
CA PRO A 87 -5.82 -25.56 -5.56
C PRO A 87 -6.10 -24.48 -6.63
N GLY A 88 -5.12 -23.60 -6.86
CA GLY A 88 -5.24 -22.48 -7.82
C GLY A 88 -5.95 -21.23 -7.26
N GLU A 89 -6.48 -21.29 -6.04
CA GLU A 89 -7.07 -20.14 -5.37
C GLU A 89 -5.97 -19.23 -4.80
N LYS A 90 -6.01 -17.95 -5.19
CA LYS A 90 -5.06 -16.91 -4.80
C LYS A 90 -5.79 -15.77 -4.12
N ILE A 91 -5.10 -15.05 -3.25
CA ILE A 91 -5.64 -13.82 -2.67
C ILE A 91 -5.68 -12.77 -3.78
N ALA A 92 -6.83 -12.15 -3.97
CA ALA A 92 -7.02 -11.00 -4.84
C ALA A 92 -6.90 -9.70 -4.04
N ASP A 93 -7.45 -9.67 -2.82
CA ASP A 93 -7.46 -8.47 -1.99
C ASP A 93 -7.63 -8.80 -0.49
N CYS A 94 -7.24 -7.88 0.39
CA CYS A 94 -7.36 -8.02 1.84
C CYS A 94 -7.90 -6.74 2.50
N ARG A 95 -8.93 -6.87 3.34
CA ARG A 95 -9.54 -5.73 4.06
C ARG A 95 -9.62 -5.97 5.55
N ALA A 96 -9.10 -5.01 6.33
CA ALA A 96 -9.27 -5.00 7.77
C ALA A 96 -10.67 -4.46 8.13
N VAL A 97 -11.45 -5.24 8.87
CA VAL A 97 -12.79 -4.89 9.34
C VAL A 97 -12.88 -5.17 10.84
N ARG A 98 -13.17 -4.13 11.63
CA ARG A 98 -13.34 -4.26 13.08
C ARG A 98 -14.78 -4.56 13.46
N ASP A 99 -15.71 -3.85 12.82
CA ASP A 99 -17.13 -3.90 13.13
C ASP A 99 -17.91 -4.20 11.85
N PHE A 100 -18.68 -5.29 11.86
CA PHE A 100 -19.49 -5.71 10.73
C PHE A 100 -20.90 -5.12 10.76
N ASP A 101 -21.32 -4.60 11.91
CA ASP A 101 -22.68 -4.12 12.15
C ASP A 101 -22.80 -2.60 11.93
N LEU A 102 -21.77 -2.00 11.33
CA LEU A 102 -21.78 -0.60 10.94
C LEU A 102 -22.97 -0.34 9.99
N PRO A 103 -23.92 0.52 10.37
CA PRO A 103 -25.11 0.75 9.58
C PRO A 103 -24.71 1.33 8.23
N SER A 104 -25.39 0.85 7.18
CA SER A 104 -25.21 1.32 5.80
C SER A 104 -23.77 1.22 5.26
N HIS A 105 -22.93 0.36 5.83
CA HIS A 105 -21.65 0.02 5.23
C HIS A 105 -21.77 -1.21 4.33
N PHE A 106 -21.04 -1.17 3.22
CA PHE A 106 -21.08 -2.21 2.21
C PHE A 106 -19.67 -2.64 1.82
N LEU A 107 -19.53 -3.89 1.40
CA LEU A 107 -18.42 -4.31 0.57
C LEU A 107 -18.84 -4.15 -0.89
N MET A 108 -18.14 -3.27 -1.60
CA MET A 108 -18.19 -3.19 -3.05
C MET A 108 -17.04 -4.03 -3.61
N MET A 109 -17.36 -5.00 -4.45
CA MET A 109 -16.42 -5.86 -5.16
C MET A 109 -16.40 -5.48 -6.62
N ALA A 110 -15.25 -5.60 -7.27
CA ALA A 110 -15.09 -5.39 -8.71
C ALA A 110 -14.36 -6.55 -9.39
N THR A 111 -14.81 -6.94 -10.57
CA THR A 111 -14.27 -8.08 -11.33
C THR A 111 -13.49 -7.63 -12.56
N LYS A 112 -12.64 -8.53 -13.06
CA LYS A 112 -11.79 -8.34 -14.24
C LYS A 112 -12.60 -7.97 -15.48
N SER A 113 -13.79 -8.54 -15.63
CA SER A 113 -14.73 -8.24 -16.72
C SER A 113 -15.50 -6.92 -16.56
N GLY A 114 -15.21 -6.15 -15.50
CA GLY A 114 -15.78 -4.83 -15.25
C GLY A 114 -17.16 -4.87 -14.58
N LEU A 115 -17.52 -5.97 -13.92
CA LEU A 115 -18.71 -6.02 -13.06
C LEU A 115 -18.38 -5.47 -11.67
N VAL A 116 -19.39 -4.90 -11.01
CA VAL A 116 -19.33 -4.50 -9.61
C VAL A 116 -20.51 -5.07 -8.84
N LYS A 117 -20.28 -5.35 -7.56
CA LYS A 117 -21.32 -5.86 -6.67
C LYS A 117 -21.20 -5.24 -5.29
N LYS A 118 -22.30 -4.66 -4.83
CA LYS A 118 -22.43 -4.12 -3.48
C LYS A 118 -23.18 -5.10 -2.58
N THR A 119 -22.62 -5.46 -1.43
CA THR A 119 -23.22 -6.36 -0.44
C THR A 119 -23.11 -5.74 0.95
N PRO A 120 -24.15 -5.78 1.81
CA PRO A 120 -24.06 -5.26 3.18
C PRO A 120 -22.90 -5.90 3.94
N LEU A 121 -22.14 -5.10 4.70
CA LEU A 121 -20.99 -5.58 5.45
C LEU A 121 -21.38 -6.66 6.48
N GLU A 122 -22.55 -6.50 7.11
CA GLU A 122 -23.15 -7.46 8.04
C GLU A 122 -23.31 -8.87 7.46
N ALA A 123 -23.39 -9.02 6.13
CA ALA A 123 -23.50 -10.31 5.47
C ALA A 123 -22.25 -11.19 5.64
N TYR A 124 -21.16 -10.61 6.15
CA TYR A 124 -19.86 -11.21 6.40
C TYR A 124 -19.50 -11.29 7.89
N SER A 125 -20.45 -10.98 8.78
CA SER A 125 -20.29 -11.00 10.25
C SER A 125 -20.11 -12.40 10.86
N ARG A 126 -20.36 -13.47 10.10
CA ARG A 126 -20.30 -14.87 10.58
C ARG A 126 -19.18 -15.65 9.90
N PRO A 127 -17.95 -15.65 10.46
CA PRO A 127 -16.81 -16.37 9.92
C PRO A 127 -17.05 -17.87 9.80
N LYS A 128 -16.52 -18.47 8.73
CA LYS A 128 -16.49 -19.92 8.54
C LYS A 128 -15.08 -20.36 8.13
N LYS A 129 -14.60 -21.47 8.70
CA LYS A 129 -13.24 -21.99 8.47
C LYS A 129 -12.95 -22.28 6.99
N GLY A 130 -13.92 -22.80 6.24
CA GLY A 130 -13.79 -23.08 4.81
C GLY A 130 -14.06 -21.89 3.89
N GLY A 131 -14.14 -20.67 4.44
CA GLY A 131 -14.56 -19.48 3.71
C GLY A 131 -16.04 -19.51 3.34
N ILE A 132 -16.49 -18.42 2.70
CA ILE A 132 -17.83 -18.33 2.11
C ILE A 132 -17.75 -17.70 0.73
N ILE A 133 -18.79 -17.90 -0.10
CA ILE A 133 -18.94 -17.13 -1.34
C ILE A 133 -19.05 -15.65 -1.00
N ALA A 134 -18.15 -14.86 -1.56
CA ALA A 134 -18.17 -13.40 -1.52
C ALA A 134 -18.91 -12.85 -2.72
N ILE A 135 -18.66 -13.35 -3.94
CA ILE A 135 -19.31 -12.99 -5.21
C ILE A 135 -19.45 -14.24 -6.09
N LYS A 136 -20.53 -14.33 -6.89
CA LYS A 136 -20.64 -15.37 -7.91
C LYS A 136 -19.99 -14.91 -9.21
N LEU A 137 -18.78 -15.38 -9.49
CA LEU A 137 -18.07 -15.06 -10.71
C LEU A 137 -18.70 -15.73 -11.94
N ARG A 138 -18.54 -15.08 -13.09
CA ARG A 138 -18.84 -15.67 -14.40
C ARG A 138 -17.64 -16.50 -14.87
N GLU A 139 -17.84 -17.28 -15.92
CA GLU A 139 -16.77 -17.99 -16.60
C GLU A 139 -15.69 -16.99 -17.05
N ASP A 140 -14.42 -17.37 -16.88
CA ASP A 140 -13.21 -16.58 -17.16
C ASP A 140 -13.11 -15.21 -16.47
N ASP A 141 -13.93 -14.96 -15.44
CA ASP A 141 -13.89 -13.75 -14.63
C ASP A 141 -13.18 -13.99 -13.30
N GLU A 142 -12.53 -12.95 -12.80
CA GLU A 142 -11.77 -12.99 -11.55
C GLU A 142 -12.14 -11.79 -10.70
N LEU A 143 -12.16 -11.96 -9.38
CA LEU A 143 -12.23 -10.81 -8.48
C LEU A 143 -10.90 -10.04 -8.56
N VAL A 144 -10.99 -8.73 -8.73
CA VAL A 144 -9.81 -7.84 -8.84
C VAL A 144 -9.61 -7.04 -7.56
N ASP A 145 -10.68 -6.46 -7.01
CA ASP A 145 -10.57 -5.53 -5.90
C ASP A 145 -11.84 -5.49 -5.06
N VAL A 146 -11.72 -5.11 -3.80
CA VAL A 146 -12.81 -4.93 -2.84
C VAL A 146 -12.60 -3.64 -2.07
N VAL A 147 -13.64 -2.83 -1.90
CA VAL A 147 -13.56 -1.65 -1.03
C VAL A 147 -14.74 -1.63 -0.07
N VAL A 148 -14.53 -1.03 1.10
CA VAL A 148 -15.62 -0.71 2.02
C VAL A 148 -16.19 0.65 1.59
N THR A 149 -17.50 0.72 1.36
CA THR A 149 -18.20 1.97 1.04
C THR A 149 -19.25 2.29 2.10
N LYS A 150 -19.52 3.58 2.27
CA LYS A 150 -20.64 4.15 3.04
C LYS A 150 -21.51 5.04 2.14
N PRO A 151 -22.72 5.46 2.56
CA PRO A 151 -23.57 6.31 1.74
C PRO A 151 -22.88 7.63 1.42
N GLY A 152 -22.99 8.07 0.16
CA GLY A 152 -22.33 9.29 -0.34
C GLY A 152 -20.91 9.07 -0.87
N ASP A 153 -20.34 7.87 -0.68
CA ASP A 153 -19.08 7.52 -1.32
C ASP A 153 -19.26 7.40 -2.84
N GLU A 154 -18.21 7.75 -3.55
CA GLU A 154 -18.06 7.45 -4.96
C GLU A 154 -16.87 6.52 -5.17
N VAL A 155 -16.93 5.70 -6.19
CA VAL A 155 -15.85 4.78 -6.53
C VAL A 155 -15.29 5.10 -7.90
N ILE A 156 -13.98 4.91 -8.06
CA ILE A 156 -13.29 4.92 -9.35
C ILE A 156 -12.87 3.51 -9.70
N LEU A 157 -13.23 3.08 -10.90
CA LEU A 157 -12.73 1.88 -11.57
C LEU A 157 -11.72 2.29 -12.63
N SER A 158 -10.55 1.65 -12.69
CA SER A 158 -9.55 1.89 -13.76
C SER A 158 -9.24 0.60 -14.53
N THR A 159 -8.91 0.75 -15.82
CA THR A 159 -8.66 -0.35 -16.75
C THR A 159 -7.21 -0.39 -17.22
N ALA A 160 -6.79 -1.55 -17.72
CA ALA A 160 -5.44 -1.77 -18.26
C ALA A 160 -5.14 -0.84 -19.45
N SER A 161 -6.16 -0.44 -20.22
CA SER A 161 -6.02 0.53 -21.33
C SER A 161 -6.01 2.01 -20.90
N GLY A 162 -6.02 2.30 -19.59
CA GLY A 162 -5.95 3.66 -19.06
C GLY A 162 -7.27 4.42 -19.16
N MET A 163 -8.40 3.70 -19.10
CA MET A 163 -9.72 4.30 -18.94
C MET A 163 -10.14 4.23 -17.47
N ALA A 164 -10.88 5.24 -16.99
CA ALA A 164 -11.46 5.22 -15.66
C ALA A 164 -12.90 5.74 -15.64
N ILE A 165 -13.75 5.16 -14.81
CA ILE A 165 -15.11 5.65 -14.55
C ILE A 165 -15.28 5.92 -13.06
N ARG A 166 -15.84 7.08 -12.73
CA ARG A 166 -16.23 7.48 -11.38
C ARG A 166 -17.75 7.49 -11.30
N PHE A 167 -18.33 6.86 -10.30
CA PHE A 167 -19.79 6.85 -10.09
C PHE A 167 -20.14 6.71 -8.61
N ASN A 168 -21.35 7.14 -8.25
CA ASN A 168 -21.85 7.03 -6.88
C ASN A 168 -22.11 5.57 -6.49
N GLU A 169 -21.75 5.20 -5.26
CA GLU A 169 -21.96 3.84 -4.77
C GLU A 169 -23.43 3.39 -4.82
N SER A 170 -24.38 4.34 -4.77
CA SER A 170 -25.82 4.11 -4.86
C SER A 170 -26.27 3.59 -6.24
N ASP A 171 -25.52 3.87 -7.32
CA ASP A 171 -25.81 3.36 -8.68
C ASP A 171 -25.72 1.83 -8.78
N ALA A 172 -25.04 1.20 -7.81
CA ALA A 172 -25.00 -0.24 -7.62
C ALA A 172 -25.94 -0.62 -6.47
N ARG A 173 -27.08 -1.26 -6.78
CA ARG A 173 -28.01 -1.73 -5.75
C ARG A 173 -27.34 -2.76 -4.82
N SER A 174 -27.77 -2.76 -3.56
CA SER A 174 -27.39 -3.80 -2.59
C SER A 174 -27.92 -5.16 -3.02
N MET A 175 -27.08 -6.19 -2.94
CA MET A 175 -27.37 -7.56 -3.34
C MET A 175 -26.83 -8.57 -2.33
N GLY A 176 -27.36 -9.80 -2.36
CA GLY A 176 -26.83 -10.91 -1.58
C GLY A 176 -25.49 -11.42 -2.10
N ARG A 177 -24.79 -12.20 -1.27
CA ARG A 177 -23.45 -12.74 -1.56
C ARG A 177 -23.39 -13.57 -2.84
N ASN A 178 -24.33 -14.51 -3.02
CA ASN A 178 -24.37 -15.44 -4.15
C ASN A 178 -25.02 -14.83 -5.42
N THR A 179 -24.54 -13.65 -5.82
CA THR A 179 -24.96 -12.96 -7.05
C THR A 179 -23.74 -12.42 -7.79
N SER A 180 -23.87 -12.16 -9.10
CA SER A 180 -22.74 -11.76 -9.96
C SER A 180 -22.52 -10.26 -10.08
N GLY A 181 -23.40 -9.44 -9.50
CA GLY A 181 -23.30 -7.98 -9.63
C GLY A 181 -23.91 -7.41 -10.91
N VAL A 182 -23.59 -6.14 -11.16
CA VAL A 182 -24.04 -5.33 -12.29
C VAL A 182 -22.84 -4.72 -13.00
N LYS A 183 -23.00 -4.25 -14.25
CA LYS A 183 -21.87 -3.67 -15.02
C LYS A 183 -21.31 -2.41 -14.35
N GLY A 184 -20.07 -2.40 -13.87
CA GLY A 184 -19.43 -1.20 -13.32
C GLY A 184 -18.92 -0.25 -14.40
N ILE A 185 -18.17 -0.81 -15.35
CA ILE A 185 -17.59 -0.10 -16.48
C ILE A 185 -17.83 -0.89 -17.77
N ASN A 186 -18.02 -0.19 -18.89
CA ASN A 186 -18.08 -0.81 -20.21
C ASN A 186 -16.68 -0.87 -20.82
N LEU A 187 -16.07 -2.05 -20.73
CA LEU A 187 -14.72 -2.30 -21.23
C LEU A 187 -14.63 -2.24 -22.76
N GLY A 188 -13.48 -1.79 -23.25
CA GLY A 188 -13.10 -1.92 -24.66
C GLY A 188 -12.77 -3.37 -25.03
N LYS A 189 -12.50 -3.62 -26.32
CA LYS A 189 -12.03 -4.93 -26.78
C LYS A 189 -10.70 -5.25 -26.10
N SER A 190 -10.60 -6.44 -25.50
CA SER A 190 -9.38 -6.93 -24.82
C SER A 190 -8.90 -6.04 -23.67
N ASP A 191 -9.78 -5.18 -23.13
CA ASP A 191 -9.51 -4.41 -21.93
C ASP A 191 -10.00 -5.17 -20.69
N GLN A 192 -9.44 -4.85 -19.54
CA GLN A 192 -9.77 -5.48 -18.26
C GLN A 192 -9.66 -4.46 -17.13
N LEU A 193 -10.42 -4.67 -16.08
CA LEU A 193 -10.30 -3.89 -14.86
C LEU A 193 -8.98 -4.21 -14.14
N VAL A 194 -8.29 -3.19 -13.63
CA VAL A 194 -7.03 -3.35 -12.88
C VAL A 194 -7.10 -2.87 -11.43
N GLY A 195 -8.16 -2.14 -11.05
CA GLY A 195 -8.35 -1.75 -9.65
C GLY A 195 -9.58 -0.89 -9.42
N MET A 196 -9.92 -0.73 -8.15
CA MET A 196 -11.02 0.08 -7.66
C MET A 196 -10.61 0.86 -6.40
N VAL A 197 -10.96 2.13 -6.34
CA VAL A 197 -10.73 2.94 -5.13
C VAL A 197 -11.97 3.73 -4.76
N VAL A 198 -12.15 3.99 -3.47
CA VAL A 198 -13.09 5.02 -3.00
C VAL A 198 -12.46 6.39 -3.26
N ALA A 199 -13.18 7.25 -3.96
CA ALA A 199 -12.75 8.60 -4.25
C ALA A 199 -12.78 9.45 -2.97
N ASP A 200 -11.68 10.17 -2.71
CA ASP A 200 -11.61 11.14 -1.62
C ASP A 200 -11.26 12.51 -2.22
N PRO A 201 -12.11 13.54 -2.07
CA PRO A 201 -11.86 14.87 -2.60
C PRO A 201 -10.51 15.48 -2.21
N GLU A 202 -9.97 15.12 -1.04
CA GLU A 202 -8.73 15.69 -0.48
C GLU A 202 -7.49 14.88 -0.87
N SER A 203 -7.64 13.71 -1.50
CA SER A 203 -6.54 12.85 -1.92
C SER A 203 -6.30 12.89 -3.43
N THR A 204 -5.33 12.10 -3.88
CA THR A 204 -5.05 11.89 -5.30
C THR A 204 -5.16 10.41 -5.69
N LEU A 205 -5.47 10.16 -6.97
CA LEU A 205 -5.33 8.84 -7.58
C LEU A 205 -3.92 8.69 -8.16
N LEU A 206 -3.14 7.75 -7.65
CA LEU A 206 -1.94 7.27 -8.32
C LEU A 206 -2.33 6.24 -9.36
N THR A 207 -1.86 6.43 -10.59
CA THR A 207 -1.95 5.43 -11.67
C THR A 207 -0.54 5.11 -12.15
N ALA A 208 -0.19 3.82 -12.22
CA ALA A 208 1.12 3.35 -12.65
C ALA A 208 1.02 2.36 -13.81
N THR A 209 2.02 2.35 -14.70
CA THR A 209 2.07 1.54 -15.90
C THR A 209 3.29 0.62 -15.94
N GLU A 210 3.20 -0.47 -16.71
CA GLU A 210 4.20 -1.56 -16.75
C GLU A 210 5.61 -1.10 -17.15
N ASN A 211 5.77 0.02 -17.88
CA ASN A 211 7.09 0.54 -18.25
C ASN A 211 7.65 1.60 -17.26
N GLY A 212 7.17 1.62 -16.01
CA GLY A 212 7.73 2.47 -14.95
C GLY A 212 7.30 3.93 -15.02
N TYR A 213 6.17 4.21 -15.67
CA TYR A 213 5.56 5.54 -15.71
C TYR A 213 4.35 5.60 -14.80
N GLY A 214 4.07 6.78 -14.26
CA GLY A 214 2.88 7.01 -13.47
C GLY A 214 2.65 8.48 -13.18
N LYS A 215 1.56 8.76 -12.50
CA LYS A 215 1.18 10.11 -12.09
C LYS A 215 0.18 10.08 -10.95
N ARG A 216 0.10 11.20 -10.23
CA ARG A 216 -1.00 11.49 -9.33
C ARG A 216 -1.99 12.43 -10.01
N THR A 217 -3.27 12.22 -9.79
CA THR A 217 -4.32 13.12 -10.31
C THR A 217 -5.41 13.31 -9.26
N ASN A 218 -5.85 14.55 -9.05
CA ASN A 218 -6.88 14.87 -8.07
C ASN A 218 -8.19 14.14 -8.40
N PHE A 219 -8.87 13.63 -7.36
CA PHE A 219 -10.22 13.12 -7.51
C PHE A 219 -11.17 14.27 -7.89
N GLY A 220 -11.13 15.34 -7.10
CA GLY A 220 -12.12 16.42 -7.13
C GLY A 220 -13.35 16.10 -6.26
N PRO A 221 -14.26 17.08 -6.09
CA PRO A 221 -15.44 16.92 -5.24
C PRO A 221 -16.31 15.74 -5.70
N ASN A 222 -16.96 15.09 -4.75
CA ASN A 222 -18.04 14.14 -5.04
C ASN A 222 -19.24 14.92 -5.58
N SER A 223 -20.06 14.28 -6.42
CA SER A 223 -21.34 14.84 -6.84
C SER A 223 -22.26 15.03 -5.64
N ALA A 224 -23.04 16.11 -5.64
CA ALA A 224 -24.07 16.31 -4.63
C ALA A 224 -25.09 15.15 -4.72
N ALA A 225 -25.59 14.70 -3.56
CA ALA A 225 -26.49 13.54 -3.46
C ALA A 225 -27.80 13.70 -4.28
N ASP A 226 -28.19 14.95 -4.58
CA ASP A 226 -29.42 15.32 -5.27
C ASP A 226 -29.20 15.69 -6.74
N GLY A 227 -28.45 14.88 -7.49
CA GLY A 227 -28.63 14.68 -8.94
C GLY A 227 -28.52 15.86 -9.91
N ASP A 228 -28.21 17.07 -9.45
CA ASP A 228 -28.14 18.29 -10.27
C ASP A 228 -26.70 18.81 -10.28
N ASP A 229 -25.86 18.15 -11.08
CA ASP A 229 -24.46 18.54 -11.31
C ASP A 229 -24.33 19.19 -12.70
N ASP A 230 -25.26 20.10 -13.00
CA ASP A 230 -25.16 21.11 -14.07
C ASP A 230 -24.69 22.47 -13.53
N THR A 231 -24.05 22.49 -12.36
CA THR A 231 -23.42 23.71 -11.84
C THR A 231 -21.95 23.73 -12.21
N GLY A 232 -21.68 24.28 -13.40
CA GLY A 232 -20.38 24.88 -13.74
C GLY A 232 -19.47 23.97 -14.57
N GLU A 233 -19.73 23.94 -15.87
CA GLU A 233 -18.74 23.66 -16.89
C GLU A 233 -17.56 24.65 -16.79
N ASP A 234 -16.58 24.38 -15.94
CA ASP A 234 -15.21 24.69 -16.31
C ASP A 234 -14.75 23.54 -17.21
N GLU A 235 -14.98 23.66 -18.52
CA GLU A 235 -14.51 22.70 -19.53
C GLU A 235 -12.98 22.48 -19.45
N THR A 236 -12.25 23.47 -18.92
CA THR A 236 -10.82 23.44 -18.54
C THR A 236 -10.51 22.52 -17.34
N SER A 237 -11.50 22.18 -16.50
CA SER A 237 -11.39 21.33 -15.30
C SER A 237 -11.54 19.83 -15.59
N SER A 238 -12.20 19.45 -16.69
CA SER A 238 -12.51 18.04 -16.99
C SER A 238 -11.25 17.17 -17.15
N SER A 239 -10.14 17.75 -17.62
CA SER A 239 -8.86 17.03 -17.77
C SER A 239 -8.06 16.95 -16.47
N ALA A 240 -8.31 17.83 -15.51
CA ALA A 240 -7.56 17.94 -14.26
C ALA A 240 -8.03 16.95 -13.18
N ARG A 241 -9.31 16.53 -13.23
CA ARG A 241 -9.95 15.69 -12.20
C ARG A 241 -10.94 14.69 -12.77
N TYR A 242 -11.42 13.74 -11.97
CA TYR A 242 -12.38 12.71 -12.41
C TYR A 242 -13.81 13.18 -12.16
N ARG A 243 -14.53 13.59 -13.21
CA ARG A 243 -15.96 13.90 -13.12
C ARG A 243 -16.78 12.65 -12.83
N THR A 244 -17.83 12.79 -12.03
CA THR A 244 -18.81 11.74 -11.78
C THR A 244 -19.62 11.45 -13.06
N GLN A 245 -19.92 10.17 -13.26
CA GLN A 245 -20.67 9.63 -14.39
C GLN A 245 -21.67 8.60 -13.87
N ARG A 246 -22.65 8.24 -14.71
CA ARG A 246 -23.48 7.06 -14.44
C ARG A 246 -22.66 5.77 -14.60
N ARG A 247 -22.87 4.83 -13.68
CA ARG A 247 -22.27 3.49 -13.76
C ARG A 247 -22.52 2.82 -15.11
N GLY A 248 -21.54 2.06 -15.60
CA GLY A 248 -21.66 1.24 -16.81
C GLY A 248 -21.36 1.99 -18.11
N GLY A 249 -20.92 3.25 -18.03
CA GLY A 249 -20.34 3.98 -19.14
C GLY A 249 -18.94 3.47 -19.54
N LYS A 250 -18.38 4.01 -20.62
CA LYS A 250 -16.99 3.71 -21.04
C LYS A 250 -15.92 4.39 -20.16
N GLY A 251 -16.34 5.35 -19.33
CA GLY A 251 -15.42 6.19 -18.58
C GLY A 251 -14.71 7.21 -19.46
N VAL A 252 -13.69 7.82 -18.86
CA VAL A 252 -12.85 8.88 -19.40
C VAL A 252 -11.39 8.46 -19.31
N ARG A 253 -10.52 9.01 -20.16
CA ARG A 253 -9.11 8.60 -20.15
C ARG A 253 -8.42 9.01 -18.85
N ASP A 254 -7.90 8.04 -18.12
CA ASP A 254 -7.11 8.19 -16.90
C ASP A 254 -5.64 8.49 -17.20
N ILE A 255 -5.02 7.73 -18.10
CA ILE A 255 -3.62 7.90 -18.52
C ILE A 255 -3.47 7.41 -19.96
N LYS A 256 -2.54 7.98 -20.72
CA LYS A 256 -2.22 7.53 -22.08
C LYS A 256 -1.32 6.28 -22.04
N THR A 257 -1.88 5.11 -22.32
CA THR A 257 -1.14 3.84 -22.46
C THR A 257 -0.49 3.71 -23.84
N THR A 258 0.51 4.55 -24.13
CA THR A 258 1.31 4.45 -25.37
C THR A 258 2.33 3.32 -25.30
N ALA A 259 3.01 2.98 -26.40
CA ALA A 259 4.11 2.01 -26.38
C ALA A 259 5.21 2.36 -25.36
N ARG A 260 5.41 3.67 -25.11
CA ARG A 260 6.32 4.15 -24.05
C ARG A 260 5.88 3.71 -22.67
N ASN A 261 4.59 3.85 -22.37
CA ASN A 261 4.02 3.62 -21.05
C ASN A 261 3.70 2.14 -20.77
N GLY A 262 3.20 1.46 -21.79
CA GLY A 262 2.54 0.17 -21.64
C GLY A 262 1.18 0.29 -20.93
N LYS A 263 0.66 -0.86 -20.50
CA LYS A 263 -0.62 -0.99 -19.79
C LYS A 263 -0.55 -0.47 -18.37
N VAL A 264 -1.69 -0.05 -17.83
CA VAL A 264 -1.84 0.24 -16.39
C VAL A 264 -1.73 -1.08 -15.62
N ILE A 265 -0.93 -1.09 -14.56
CA ILE A 265 -0.73 -2.26 -13.70
C ILE A 265 -1.38 -2.12 -12.32
N GLY A 266 -1.71 -0.90 -11.91
CA GLY A 266 -2.37 -0.66 -10.64
C GLY A 266 -2.76 0.80 -10.43
N ILE A 267 -3.71 0.98 -9.51
CA ILE A 267 -4.12 2.29 -9.00
C ILE A 267 -4.17 2.25 -7.47
N CYS A 268 -3.95 3.38 -6.82
CA CYS A 268 -4.27 3.53 -5.41
C CYS A 268 -4.61 4.98 -5.06
N ARG A 269 -5.52 5.16 -4.10
CA ARG A 269 -5.69 6.46 -3.42
C ARG A 269 -4.43 6.73 -2.61
N ILE A 270 -3.84 7.91 -2.79
CA ILE A 270 -2.61 8.30 -2.11
C ILE A 270 -2.65 9.77 -1.67
N ASP A 271 -2.10 10.01 -0.49
CA ASP A 271 -1.89 11.31 0.14
C ASP A 271 -0.42 11.74 0.00
N ASP A 272 -0.11 13.03 0.15
CA ASP A 272 1.26 13.55 -0.05
C ASP A 272 2.30 12.93 0.90
N ASP A 273 1.84 12.61 2.10
CA ASP A 273 2.63 12.04 3.19
C ASP A 273 2.91 10.54 3.04
N ASP A 274 2.22 9.86 2.14
CA ASP A 274 2.44 8.44 1.88
C ASP A 274 3.74 8.18 1.11
N GLU A 275 4.16 6.93 1.10
CA GLU A 275 5.20 6.42 0.21
C GLU A 275 4.62 5.35 -0.72
N ILE A 276 5.31 5.09 -1.81
CA ILE A 276 4.99 3.98 -2.70
C ILE A 276 6.15 3.00 -2.75
N MET A 277 5.82 1.71 -2.74
CA MET A 277 6.74 0.63 -3.01
C MET A 277 6.43 0.03 -4.38
N MET A 278 7.46 -0.13 -5.19
CA MET A 278 7.38 -0.61 -6.57
C MET A 278 8.28 -1.82 -6.74
N MET A 279 7.83 -2.77 -7.54
CA MET A 279 8.55 -4.00 -7.84
C MET A 279 8.52 -4.32 -9.32
N THR A 280 9.64 -4.79 -9.85
CA THR A 280 9.75 -5.26 -11.23
C THR A 280 9.63 -6.78 -11.33
N SER A 281 9.39 -7.29 -12.54
CA SER A 281 9.32 -8.73 -12.81
C SER A 281 10.64 -9.45 -12.56
N ARG A 282 11.77 -8.73 -12.61
CA ARG A 282 13.10 -9.24 -12.23
C ARG A 282 13.47 -9.00 -10.76
N GLY A 283 12.51 -8.57 -9.93
CA GLY A 283 12.68 -8.45 -8.48
C GLY A 283 13.37 -7.16 -8.03
N LYS A 284 13.54 -6.15 -8.90
CA LYS A 284 14.08 -4.85 -8.49
C LYS A 284 13.04 -4.10 -7.66
N LEU A 285 13.47 -3.59 -6.51
CA LEU A 285 12.62 -2.86 -5.57
C LEU A 285 12.99 -1.39 -5.50
N GLN A 286 11.97 -0.53 -5.44
CA GLN A 286 12.16 0.90 -5.22
C GLN A 286 11.05 1.45 -4.33
N ARG A 287 11.43 2.31 -3.37
CA ARG A 287 10.53 3.08 -2.53
C ARG A 287 10.77 4.57 -2.75
N ILE A 288 9.71 5.33 -2.99
CA ILE A 288 9.77 6.79 -3.16
C ILE A 288 8.60 7.45 -2.42
N ARG A 289 8.72 8.74 -2.12
CA ARG A 289 7.62 9.50 -1.52
C ARG A 289 6.55 9.80 -2.55
N ALA A 290 5.28 9.78 -2.14
CA ALA A 290 4.18 10.17 -3.00
C ALA A 290 4.35 11.62 -3.49
N ALA A 291 4.78 12.51 -2.60
CA ALA A 291 5.08 13.91 -2.90
C ALA A 291 6.06 14.12 -4.08
N ASP A 292 6.99 13.18 -4.32
CA ASP A 292 7.96 13.27 -5.41
C ASP A 292 7.32 12.97 -6.79
N ILE A 293 6.10 12.42 -6.80
CA ILE A 293 5.35 12.13 -8.02
C ILE A 293 4.43 13.31 -8.33
N GLY A 294 4.65 13.93 -9.48
CA GLY A 294 3.87 15.10 -9.90
C GLY A 294 2.36 14.85 -9.94
N VAL A 295 1.60 15.79 -9.39
CA VAL A 295 0.14 15.87 -9.57
C VAL A 295 -0.12 16.55 -10.91
N ILE A 296 -0.67 15.80 -11.86
CA ILE A 296 -0.97 16.29 -13.21
C ILE A 296 -2.32 15.78 -13.68
N GLY A 297 -2.87 16.43 -14.72
CA GLY A 297 -4.15 16.03 -15.30
C GLY A 297 -4.18 14.60 -15.85
N ARG A 298 -5.39 14.08 -15.99
CA ARG A 298 -5.70 12.71 -16.43
C ARG A 298 -5.15 12.41 -17.82
N ASN A 299 -5.50 13.20 -18.83
CA ASN A 299 -5.18 12.89 -20.23
C ASN A 299 -3.71 13.18 -20.63
N THR A 300 -2.77 12.67 -19.85
CA THR A 300 -1.32 12.82 -19.99
C THR A 300 -0.64 11.44 -20.02
N GLN A 301 0.67 11.39 -20.28
CA GLN A 301 1.46 10.16 -20.21
C GLN A 301 2.05 9.89 -18.81
N GLY A 302 1.89 10.79 -17.85
CA GLY A 302 2.64 10.68 -16.60
C GLY A 302 4.14 10.97 -16.75
N VAL A 303 4.83 10.80 -15.63
CA VAL A 303 6.28 10.93 -15.48
C VAL A 303 6.89 9.58 -15.19
N ARG A 304 8.20 9.45 -15.36
CA ARG A 304 8.91 8.23 -14.97
C ARG A 304 8.98 8.18 -13.45
N ILE A 305 8.40 7.14 -12.85
CA ILE A 305 8.43 6.91 -11.40
C ILE A 305 9.47 5.84 -11.03
N MET A 306 9.81 4.95 -11.97
CA MET A 306 10.86 3.94 -11.81
C MET A 306 11.66 3.79 -13.11
N SER A 307 12.98 3.69 -12.97
CA SER A 307 13.85 3.35 -14.11
C SER A 307 14.02 1.84 -14.21
N LEU A 308 13.58 1.29 -15.33
CA LEU A 308 13.63 -0.14 -15.63
C LEU A 308 14.82 -0.47 -16.51
N ASP A 309 15.35 -1.67 -16.32
CA ASP A 309 16.40 -2.23 -17.17
C ASP A 309 15.79 -2.77 -18.46
N GLU A 310 16.62 -3.05 -19.48
CA GLU A 310 16.11 -3.49 -20.78
C GLU A 310 15.36 -4.85 -20.67
N GLY A 311 14.11 -4.84 -21.13
CA GLY A 311 13.20 -5.99 -21.06
C GLY A 311 12.70 -6.31 -19.65
N ASP A 312 12.82 -5.39 -18.69
CA ASP A 312 12.18 -5.48 -17.38
C ASP A 312 10.87 -4.67 -17.36
N THR A 313 9.95 -5.05 -16.47
CA THR A 313 8.61 -4.44 -16.36
C THR A 313 8.20 -4.29 -14.91
N LEU A 314 7.45 -3.25 -14.60
CA LEU A 314 6.83 -3.03 -13.31
C LEU A 314 5.65 -4.00 -13.14
N THR A 315 5.63 -4.76 -12.05
CA THR A 315 4.60 -5.77 -11.74
C THR A 315 3.69 -5.37 -10.59
N ALA A 316 4.18 -4.58 -9.63
CA ALA A 316 3.40 -4.16 -8.47
C ALA A 316 3.71 -2.72 -8.06
N VAL A 317 2.67 -2.02 -7.60
CA VAL A 317 2.73 -0.71 -6.95
C VAL A 317 1.85 -0.76 -5.71
N VAL A 318 2.43 -0.44 -4.56
CA VAL A 318 1.79 -0.59 -3.25
C VAL A 318 1.92 0.71 -2.49
N ARG A 319 0.80 1.22 -1.96
CA ARG A 319 0.80 2.34 -1.01
C ARG A 319 1.36 1.87 0.32
N VAL A 320 2.29 2.64 0.87
CA VAL A 320 2.78 2.52 2.24
C VAL A 320 2.34 3.80 2.97
N PRO A 321 1.30 3.74 3.81
CA PRO A 321 0.85 4.90 4.55
C PRO A 321 1.93 5.46 5.47
N LYS A 322 1.92 6.78 5.70
CA LYS A 322 2.73 7.40 6.75
C LYS A 322 2.38 6.77 8.10
N GLU A 323 3.39 6.51 8.91
CA GLU A 323 3.17 6.03 10.28
C GLU A 323 2.60 7.17 11.13
N GLU A 324 1.44 6.98 11.74
CA GLU A 324 0.90 7.92 12.72
C GLU A 324 1.83 7.96 13.95
N GLY A 325 2.53 9.09 14.14
CA GLY A 325 3.46 9.30 15.25
C GLY A 325 4.49 10.42 15.09
N ASP A 326 4.42 11.21 14.02
CA ASP A 326 5.37 12.31 13.75
C ASP A 326 4.84 13.71 14.11
N ASP A 327 3.75 13.82 14.87
CA ASP A 327 3.20 15.10 15.29
C ASP A 327 2.94 15.11 16.80
N ASP A 328 3.97 15.49 17.56
CA ASP A 328 3.87 16.04 18.92
C ASP A 328 5.20 16.73 19.26
N GLY A 329 5.23 18.07 19.15
CA GLY A 329 6.12 18.93 19.94
C GLY A 329 7.19 19.73 19.21
N GLU A 330 6.83 20.60 18.27
CA GLU A 330 7.52 21.91 18.16
C GLU A 330 6.92 22.84 19.22
N ASP A 331 7.43 22.75 20.45
CA ASP A 331 7.25 23.79 21.47
C ASP A 331 8.62 24.40 21.79
N GLY A 332 8.77 25.67 21.39
CA GLY A 332 9.58 26.69 22.06
C GLY A 332 11.04 26.39 22.32
N LEU A 333 11.91 26.85 21.43
CA LEU A 333 13.22 27.35 21.85
C LEU A 333 12.99 28.54 22.79
N PRO A 334 13.40 28.50 24.08
CA PRO A 334 13.56 29.73 24.83
C PRO A 334 14.80 30.43 24.28
N SER A 335 14.60 31.65 23.79
CA SER A 335 15.66 32.62 23.60
C SER A 335 16.30 32.92 24.95
N ASP A 336 17.52 32.44 25.17
CA ASP A 336 18.33 32.86 26.32
C ASP A 336 19.00 34.19 25.95
N ASP A 337 18.39 35.26 26.44
CA ASP A 337 18.95 36.61 26.50
C ASP A 337 20.12 36.59 27.48
N ALA A 338 21.33 36.78 26.96
CA ALA A 338 22.52 36.97 27.77
C ALA A 338 22.56 38.40 28.33
N PRO A 339 22.77 38.61 29.64
CA PRO A 339 23.34 39.85 30.13
C PRO A 339 24.88 39.75 30.19
N LYS A 340 25.54 40.78 29.68
CA LYS A 340 27.00 40.97 29.76
C LYS A 340 27.44 41.50 31.14
N SER A 341 28.61 41.02 31.56
CA SER A 341 29.66 41.63 32.42
C SER A 341 29.28 42.03 33.87
N GLU A 342 30.11 41.85 34.89
CA GLU A 342 31.55 42.15 35.02
C GLU A 342 32.29 41.26 36.04
N ASP A 343 33.61 41.26 35.85
CA ASP A 343 34.69 41.22 36.83
C ASP A 343 35.42 39.90 37.15
N SER A 344 36.72 39.93 36.86
CA SER A 344 37.75 38.97 37.27
C SER A 344 38.38 39.47 38.58
N PRO A 345 39.06 38.61 39.37
CA PRO A 345 40.48 38.43 39.08
C PRO A 345 41.02 37.01 39.32
N SER A 346 42.03 36.62 38.54
CA SER A 346 43.00 35.56 38.88
C SER A 346 43.88 35.99 40.06
N PRO A 347 44.59 35.09 40.76
CA PRO A 347 45.90 34.64 40.24
C PRO A 347 46.32 33.19 40.59
N GLU A 348 47.30 32.68 39.81
CA GLU A 348 48.45 31.81 40.18
C GLU A 348 48.21 30.46 40.90
N SER A 349 49.01 29.39 40.82
CA SER A 349 50.17 28.91 40.05
C SER A 349 50.45 27.51 40.65
N ASP A 350 50.70 26.47 39.86
CA ASP A 350 51.84 25.54 40.05
C ASP A 350 51.77 24.34 39.11
N SER A 351 52.89 24.09 38.47
CA SER A 351 53.41 22.77 38.03
C SER A 351 54.69 22.55 38.87
N PRO A 352 55.30 21.36 39.04
CA PRO A 352 55.46 20.30 38.02
C PRO A 352 55.67 18.85 38.56
N GLU A 353 56.20 17.99 37.67
CA GLU A 353 56.97 16.73 37.87
C GLU A 353 56.21 15.41 38.12
N SER A 354 56.26 14.44 37.18
CA SER A 354 57.31 13.42 36.86
C SER A 354 57.00 12.10 37.60
N ALA A 355 57.26 10.87 37.14
CA ALA A 355 58.01 10.31 36.03
C ALA A 355 57.50 8.84 35.79
N ALA A 356 57.78 8.31 34.58
CA ALA A 356 58.37 7.00 34.22
C ALA A 356 58.11 5.74 35.12
N ALA A 357 58.08 4.48 34.68
CA ALA A 357 58.46 3.79 33.44
C ALA A 357 58.01 2.31 33.57
N GLU A 358 57.95 1.59 32.42
CA GLU A 358 58.43 0.20 32.24
C GLU A 358 57.70 -0.99 32.92
N THR A 359 57.69 -2.23 32.42
CA THR A 359 57.73 -2.96 31.12
C THR A 359 57.60 -4.45 31.48
N ALA A 360 57.49 -5.31 30.45
CA ALA A 360 57.75 -6.76 30.41
C ALA A 360 56.59 -7.67 30.84
N ASP A 361 56.00 -8.43 29.91
CA ASP A 361 56.51 -9.63 29.23
C ASP A 361 56.62 -10.83 30.19
N ASP A 362 55.81 -11.87 29.94
CA ASP A 362 56.28 -13.26 29.95
C ASP A 362 55.23 -14.17 29.29
N GLU A 363 55.49 -14.54 28.04
CA GLU A 363 55.28 -15.90 27.53
C GLU A 363 56.54 -16.69 27.92
N PRO A 364 56.50 -18.02 28.18
CA PRO A 364 56.60 -18.92 27.01
C PRO A 364 55.98 -20.33 27.14
N ASP A 365 55.70 -20.87 25.95
CA ASP A 365 55.96 -22.20 25.38
C ASP A 365 56.04 -23.47 26.26
N ALA A 366 55.36 -24.54 25.80
CA ALA A 366 55.98 -25.58 24.94
C ALA A 366 55.27 -26.96 25.06
N GLU A 367 54.89 -27.51 23.89
CA GLU A 367 55.07 -28.92 23.44
C GLU A 367 54.40 -30.07 24.25
N ASN A 368 53.99 -31.23 23.75
CA ASN A 368 54.12 -31.93 22.47
C ASN A 368 53.12 -33.13 22.43
N GLU A 369 53.15 -33.87 21.32
CA GLU A 369 52.79 -35.30 21.14
C GLU A 369 51.39 -35.72 20.64
N SER A 370 51.35 -35.92 19.31
CA SER A 370 51.09 -37.17 18.57
C SER A 370 50.01 -38.18 19.03
N GLY A 371 49.21 -38.63 18.08
CA GLY A 371 48.44 -39.88 18.18
C GLY A 371 47.61 -40.18 16.92
N ASP A 372 48.20 -40.96 16.03
CA ASP A 372 47.60 -41.60 14.85
C ASP A 372 46.78 -42.86 15.28
N ASN A 373 45.61 -43.12 14.68
CA ASN A 373 45.13 -44.45 14.24
C ASN A 373 43.62 -44.51 13.91
N ASP A 374 43.35 -44.92 12.67
CA ASP A 374 42.38 -45.91 12.15
C ASP A 374 41.03 -46.17 12.86
N ALA A 375 39.93 -45.94 12.13
CA ALA A 375 38.95 -46.97 11.69
C ALA A 375 37.83 -46.36 10.82
#